data_AF-A0A836RHQ0-F1
#
_entry.id   AF-A0A836RHQ0-F1
#
_cell.length_a   1.000
_cell.length_b   1.000
_cell.length_c   1.000
_cell.angle_alpha   90.00
_cell.angle_beta   90.00
_cell.angle_gamma   90.00
#
_symmetry.space_group_name_H-M   'P 1'
#
loop_
_entity.id
_entity.type
_entity.pdbx_description
1 polymer ?
#
loop_
_entity_poly.entity_id
_entity_poly.type
_entity_poly.pdbx_seq_one_letter_code
_entity_poly.pdbx_strand_id
1 'polypeptide(L)'
;TVYRWLYQEGYFAAEQTVAVVGSRRRMLSSVRVLGPCRGDSQVELAFTDAISLGIDAPVRISGDHRDTPGCVLVGPKGVVELQKGVIRAMRHVHMGPADLEYYGVESGDVVHLRVESPGCTTVLEDIVVRGGEKIKLEVHLDTDEGNVINLDQATKVELYRPEKFRCSSGQ
;
A
#
# COMPACT_ATOMS: atom_id res chain seq x y z
N THR A 1 -21.34 -6.49 -1.34
CA THR A 1 -21.27 -7.85 -1.93
C THR A 1 -19.86 -8.09 -2.42
N VAL A 2 -19.39 -9.34 -2.40
CA VAL A 2 -18.03 -9.67 -2.85
C VAL A 2 -17.96 -9.65 -4.38
N TYR A 3 -17.01 -8.90 -4.94
CA TYR A 3 -16.66 -8.97 -6.37
C TYR A 3 -15.51 -9.95 -6.59
N ARG A 4 -14.43 -9.83 -5.80
CA ARG A 4 -13.26 -10.72 -5.87
C ARG A 4 -12.57 -10.81 -4.51
N TRP A 5 -12.18 -12.01 -4.09
CA TRP A 5 -11.35 -12.23 -2.90
C TRP A 5 -9.93 -11.71 -3.14
N LEU A 6 -9.33 -11.11 -2.11
CA LEU A 6 -7.92 -10.72 -2.13
C LEU A 6 -7.04 -11.91 -1.72
N TYR A 7 -5.73 -11.74 -1.85
CA TYR A 7 -4.76 -12.79 -1.50
C TYR A 7 -4.75 -13.07 0.01
N GLN A 8 -4.77 -12.01 0.83
CA GLN A 8 -5.00 -12.13 2.27
C GLN A 8 -6.40 -12.64 2.58
N GLU A 9 -6.49 -13.68 3.40
CA GLU A 9 -7.74 -14.35 3.72
C GLU A 9 -8.71 -13.43 4.46
N GLY A 10 -9.99 -13.52 4.11
CA GLY A 10 -11.06 -12.72 4.72
C GLY A 10 -11.22 -11.31 4.13
N TYR A 11 -10.28 -10.83 3.30
CA TYR A 11 -10.37 -9.52 2.64
C TYR A 11 -10.85 -9.67 1.19
N PHE A 12 -11.59 -8.67 0.70
CA PHE A 12 -12.16 -8.72 -0.64
C PHE A 12 -12.31 -7.34 -1.28
N ALA A 13 -12.22 -7.29 -2.61
CA ALA A 13 -12.76 -6.19 -3.39
C ALA A 13 -14.28 -6.35 -3.48
N ALA A 14 -15.02 -5.32 -3.10
CA ALA A 14 -16.48 -5.32 -3.14
C ALA A 14 -17.00 -4.89 -4.52
N GLU A 15 -18.22 -5.27 -4.89
CA GLU A 15 -18.89 -4.75 -6.10
C GLU A 15 -19.04 -3.23 -6.08
N GLN A 16 -19.15 -2.68 -4.88
CA GLN A 16 -19.34 -1.27 -4.63
C GLN A 16 -18.09 -0.47 -5.00
N THR A 17 -18.33 0.68 -5.64
CA THR A 17 -17.36 1.75 -5.85
C THR A 17 -17.94 3.05 -5.33
N VAL A 18 -17.07 4.01 -5.01
CA VAL A 18 -17.44 5.38 -4.63
C VAL A 18 -16.64 6.36 -5.46
N ALA A 19 -17.17 7.56 -5.66
CA ALA A 19 -16.39 8.65 -6.20
C ALA A 19 -15.66 9.38 -5.07
N VAL A 20 -14.37 9.66 -5.27
CA VAL A 20 -13.56 10.49 -4.36
C VAL A 20 -13.42 11.87 -4.98
N VAL A 21 -13.83 12.91 -4.25
CA VAL A 21 -13.78 14.30 -4.70
C VAL A 21 -12.77 15.07 -3.86
N GLY A 22 -11.85 15.75 -4.55
CA GLY A 22 -10.83 16.60 -3.93
C GLY A 22 -11.05 18.08 -4.19
N SER A 23 -10.16 18.91 -3.64
CA SER A 23 -10.26 20.38 -3.65
C SER A 23 -10.25 21.01 -5.06
N ARG A 24 -9.67 20.32 -6.05
CA ARG A 24 -9.47 20.85 -7.42
C ARG A 24 -10.67 20.70 -8.36
N ARG A 25 -11.89 20.46 -7.84
CA ARG A 25 -13.09 20.15 -8.64
C ARG A 25 -12.89 18.98 -9.62
N ARG A 26 -11.96 18.08 -9.27
CA ARG A 26 -11.71 16.81 -9.94
C ARG A 26 -12.26 15.70 -9.05
N MET A 27 -12.65 14.60 -9.68
CA MET A 27 -13.09 13.42 -8.98
C MET A 27 -12.52 12.17 -9.63
N LEU A 28 -12.23 11.16 -8.81
CA LEU A 28 -12.02 9.79 -9.26
C LEU A 28 -13.36 9.07 -9.11
N SER A 29 -14.01 8.75 -10.21
CA SER A 29 -15.42 8.33 -10.21
C SER A 29 -15.67 6.92 -9.66
N SER A 30 -14.68 6.04 -9.76
CA SER A 30 -14.87 4.59 -9.59
C SER A 30 -13.80 3.98 -8.68
N VAL A 31 -13.66 4.52 -7.46
CA VAL A 31 -12.71 4.00 -6.47
C VAL A 31 -13.31 2.77 -5.79
N ARG A 32 -12.57 1.66 -5.80
CA ARG A 32 -13.02 0.35 -5.30
C ARG A 32 -13.10 0.35 -3.78
N VAL A 33 -14.21 -0.17 -3.24
CA VAL A 33 -14.34 -0.43 -1.80
C VAL A 33 -13.71 -1.78 -1.46
N LEU A 34 -12.82 -1.80 -0.46
CA LEU A 34 -12.27 -3.03 0.10
C LEU A 34 -13.01 -3.41 1.38
N GLY A 35 -13.37 -4.68 1.49
CA GLY A 35 -14.01 -5.28 2.65
C GLY A 35 -13.09 -6.23 3.41
N PRO A 36 -13.47 -6.62 4.65
CA PRO A 36 -14.70 -6.22 5.34
C PRO A 36 -14.64 -4.77 5.84
N CYS A 37 -15.78 -4.24 6.29
CA CYS A 37 -15.81 -2.93 6.96
C CYS A 37 -14.87 -2.91 8.17
N ARG A 38 -14.24 -1.76 8.42
CA ARG A 38 -13.30 -1.54 9.52
C ARG A 38 -13.84 -0.46 10.46
N GLY A 39 -13.15 -0.25 11.58
CA GLY A 39 -13.53 0.76 12.57
C GLY A 39 -13.47 2.19 12.03
N ASP A 40 -12.41 2.51 11.30
CA ASP A 40 -12.20 3.81 10.65
C ASP A 40 -12.29 3.70 9.13
N SER A 41 -12.78 4.76 8.49
CA SER A 41 -12.74 4.91 7.02
C SER A 41 -11.35 5.37 6.59
N GLN A 42 -10.76 4.69 5.61
CA GLN A 42 -9.45 5.02 5.04
C GLN A 42 -9.56 5.04 3.51
N VAL A 43 -8.90 6.02 2.90
CA VAL A 43 -8.78 6.15 1.44
C VAL A 43 -7.31 6.10 1.09
N GLU A 44 -6.93 5.12 0.28
CA GLU A 44 -5.56 4.95 -0.21
C GLU A 44 -5.50 5.44 -1.66
N LEU A 45 -4.62 6.39 -1.94
CA LEU A 45 -4.41 6.98 -3.25
C LEU A 45 -2.97 6.80 -3.69
N ALA A 46 -2.76 6.54 -4.99
CA ALA A 46 -1.47 6.76 -5.61
C ALA A 46 -1.10 8.25 -5.56
N PHE A 47 0.17 8.59 -5.78
CA PHE A 47 0.59 10.00 -5.73
C PHE A 47 -0.03 10.81 -6.87
N THR A 48 -0.07 10.22 -8.07
CA THR A 48 -0.68 10.82 -9.26
C THR A 48 -2.16 11.15 -9.04
N ASP A 49 -2.90 10.25 -8.39
CA ASP A 49 -4.30 10.44 -7.99
C ASP A 49 -4.47 11.59 -7.00
N ALA A 50 -3.63 11.63 -5.96
CA ALA A 50 -3.64 12.68 -4.96
C ALA A 50 -3.39 14.07 -5.59
N ILE A 51 -2.46 14.18 -6.53
CA ILE A 51 -2.20 15.41 -7.31
C ILE A 51 -3.44 15.80 -8.12
N SER A 52 -4.06 14.85 -8.81
CA SER A 52 -5.26 15.10 -9.64
C SER A 52 -6.40 15.67 -8.81
N LEU A 53 -6.62 15.10 -7.61
CA LEU A 53 -7.63 15.53 -6.66
C LEU A 53 -7.25 16.84 -5.93
N GLY A 54 -5.97 17.19 -5.87
CA GLY A 54 -5.48 18.32 -5.08
C GLY A 54 -5.53 18.04 -3.58
N ILE A 55 -5.23 16.80 -3.20
CA ILE A 55 -5.14 16.37 -1.81
C ILE A 55 -3.67 16.13 -1.50
N ASP A 56 -3.15 16.78 -0.47
CA ASP A 56 -1.78 16.56 0.01
C ASP A 56 -1.75 15.34 0.95
N ALA A 57 -1.85 14.15 0.35
CA ALA A 57 -1.93 12.89 1.10
C ALA A 57 -0.54 12.43 1.56
N PRO A 58 -0.29 12.28 2.88
CA PRO A 58 1.00 11.81 3.38
C PRO A 58 1.17 10.31 3.14
N VAL A 59 2.43 9.86 3.04
CA VAL A 59 2.77 8.42 3.01
C VAL A 59 2.59 7.84 4.41
N ARG A 60 1.72 6.83 4.57
CA ARG A 60 1.40 6.22 5.86
C ARG A 60 1.21 4.72 5.77
N ILE A 61 1.53 4.03 6.86
CA ILE A 61 1.15 2.63 7.04
C ILE A 61 -0.36 2.55 7.29
N SER A 62 -1.03 1.55 6.69
CA SER A 62 -2.48 1.35 6.83
C SER A 62 -2.87 1.26 8.31
N GLY A 63 -3.79 2.13 8.75
CA GLY A 63 -4.20 2.33 10.15
C GLY A 63 -3.67 3.61 10.81
N ASP A 64 -2.68 4.29 10.24
CA ASP A 64 -2.18 5.57 10.78
C ASP A 64 -2.85 6.78 10.10
N HIS A 65 -3.91 7.30 10.73
CA HIS A 65 -4.67 8.45 10.23
C HIS A 65 -4.31 9.78 10.90
N ARG A 66 -3.28 9.84 11.74
CA ARG A 66 -2.91 11.08 12.47
C ARG A 66 -2.55 12.18 11.48
N ASP A 67 -3.05 13.40 11.64
CA ASP A 67 -2.68 14.53 10.77
C ASP A 67 -2.83 14.24 9.26
N THR A 68 -3.81 13.40 8.89
CA THR A 68 -4.12 13.08 7.49
C THR A 68 -5.27 13.97 7.00
N PRO A 69 -5.26 14.39 5.73
CA PRO A 69 -6.37 15.14 5.17
C PRO A 69 -7.63 14.27 5.02
N GLY A 70 -8.74 14.98 4.85
CA GLY A 70 -10.03 14.42 4.49
C GLY A 70 -10.31 14.39 2.98
N CYS A 71 -11.49 13.90 2.62
CA CYS A 71 -12.05 14.03 1.27
C CYS A 71 -13.57 13.88 1.31
N VAL A 72 -14.23 14.16 0.19
CA VAL A 72 -15.66 13.87 0.03
C VAL A 72 -15.83 12.57 -0.74
N LEU A 73 -16.55 11.63 -0.14
CA LEU A 73 -16.96 10.37 -0.74
C LEU A 73 -18.40 10.48 -1.22
N VAL A 74 -18.63 10.18 -2.50
CA VAL A 74 -19.97 10.16 -3.10
C VAL A 74 -20.32 8.73 -3.48
N GLY A 75 -21.32 8.17 -2.80
CA GLY A 75 -21.90 6.87 -3.11
C GLY A 75 -23.28 7.00 -3.75
N PRO A 76 -23.88 5.88 -4.20
CA PRO A 76 -25.18 5.89 -4.87
C PRO A 76 -26.34 6.33 -3.97
N LYS A 77 -26.14 6.37 -2.64
CA LYS A 77 -27.17 6.67 -1.64
C LYS A 77 -26.89 7.95 -0.84
N GLY A 78 -25.83 8.67 -1.15
CA GLY A 78 -25.49 9.88 -0.41
C GLY A 78 -24.01 10.23 -0.45
N VAL A 79 -23.67 11.24 0.34
CA VAL A 79 -22.34 11.85 0.39
C VAL A 79 -21.86 11.82 1.84
N VAL A 80 -20.58 11.52 2.02
CA VAL A 80 -19.91 11.57 3.32
C VAL A 80 -18.66 12.44 3.18
N GLU A 81 -18.53 13.44 4.05
CA GLU A 81 -17.31 14.22 4.19
C GLU A 81 -16.43 13.59 5.27
N LEU A 82 -15.31 13.00 4.85
CA LEU A 82 -14.29 12.53 5.77
C LEU A 82 -13.43 13.70 6.19
N GLN A 83 -13.23 13.87 7.50
CA GLN A 83 -12.36 14.91 8.07
C GLN A 83 -10.88 14.49 8.11
N LYS A 84 -10.61 13.19 8.04
CA LYS A 84 -9.28 12.57 8.03
C LYS A 84 -9.33 11.19 7.35
N GLY A 85 -8.17 10.59 7.08
CA GLY A 85 -8.06 9.20 6.65
C GLY A 85 -7.60 9.00 5.20
N VAL A 86 -7.25 10.07 4.47
CA VAL A 86 -6.68 9.97 3.13
C VAL A 86 -5.17 9.86 3.22
N ILE A 87 -4.60 8.79 2.65
CA ILE A 87 -3.17 8.50 2.69
C ILE A 87 -2.65 8.04 1.33
N ARG A 88 -1.33 8.16 1.15
CA ARG A 88 -0.59 7.33 0.20
C ARG A 88 -0.14 6.08 0.92
N ALA A 89 -0.46 4.91 0.39
CA ALA A 89 -0.12 3.66 1.04
C ALA A 89 1.41 3.50 1.09
N MET A 90 1.96 3.42 2.29
CA MET A 90 3.38 3.10 2.47
C MET A 90 3.60 1.63 2.08
N ARG A 91 4.53 1.38 1.16
CA ARG A 91 4.94 0.02 0.78
C ARG A 91 5.31 -0.82 2.00
N HIS A 92 4.83 -2.05 2.01
CA HIS A 92 5.05 -2.97 3.11
C HIS A 92 4.90 -4.42 2.65
N VAL A 93 5.38 -5.34 3.48
CA VAL A 93 5.24 -6.78 3.27
C VAL A 93 4.52 -7.41 4.44
N HIS A 94 3.50 -8.20 4.15
CA HIS A 94 2.86 -9.09 5.12
C HIS A 94 3.68 -10.37 5.25
N MET A 95 3.92 -10.84 6.48
CA MET A 95 4.71 -12.06 6.74
C MET A 95 4.08 -12.92 7.84
N GLY A 96 3.85 -14.19 7.55
CA GLY A 96 3.47 -15.16 8.59
C GLY A 96 4.66 -15.56 9.46
N PRO A 97 4.46 -16.30 10.57
CA PRO A 97 5.54 -16.68 11.48
C PRO A 97 6.71 -17.42 10.80
N ALA A 98 6.41 -18.33 9.87
CA ALA A 98 7.43 -19.05 9.11
C ALA A 98 8.24 -18.16 8.17
N ASP A 99 7.62 -17.12 7.59
CA ASP A 99 8.31 -16.17 6.71
C ASP A 99 9.23 -15.26 7.55
N LEU A 100 8.74 -14.78 8.70
CA LEU A 100 9.54 -13.99 9.64
C LEU A 100 10.80 -14.76 10.07
N GLU A 101 10.66 -16.05 10.40
CA GLU A 101 11.79 -16.92 10.72
C GLU A 101 12.73 -17.12 9.52
N TYR A 102 12.19 -17.41 8.33
CA TYR A 102 12.98 -17.63 7.11
C TYR A 102 13.83 -16.41 6.73
N TYR A 103 13.26 -15.21 6.78
CA TYR A 103 13.96 -13.97 6.48
C TYR A 103 14.76 -13.42 7.69
N GLY A 104 14.58 -14.01 8.87
CA GLY A 104 15.22 -13.58 10.12
C GLY A 104 14.86 -12.15 10.54
N VAL A 105 13.59 -11.75 10.34
CA VAL A 105 13.07 -10.40 10.61
C VAL A 105 11.90 -10.43 11.58
N GLU A 106 11.64 -9.30 12.23
CA GLU A 106 10.49 -9.11 13.13
C GLU A 106 9.50 -8.09 12.56
N SER A 107 8.28 -8.06 13.10
CA SER A 107 7.29 -7.03 12.72
C SER A 107 7.82 -5.63 13.07
N GLY A 108 7.80 -4.71 12.11
CA GLY A 108 8.39 -3.38 12.24
C GLY A 108 9.83 -3.26 11.71
N ASP A 109 10.50 -4.38 11.41
CA ASP A 109 11.76 -4.35 10.67
C ASP A 109 11.55 -3.81 9.23
N VAL A 110 12.66 -3.49 8.59
CA VAL A 110 12.71 -3.05 7.20
C VAL A 110 13.49 -4.05 6.36
N VAL A 111 12.95 -4.38 5.19
CA VAL A 111 13.60 -5.18 4.14
C VAL A 111 13.67 -4.40 2.83
N HIS A 112 14.34 -4.96 1.85
CA HIS A 112 14.43 -4.42 0.50
C HIS A 112 13.82 -5.41 -0.49
N LEU A 113 13.19 -4.86 -1.52
CA LEU A 113 12.59 -5.63 -2.61
C LEU A 113 13.37 -5.34 -3.89
N ARG A 114 14.10 -6.34 -4.38
CA ARG A 114 14.68 -6.30 -5.72
C ARG A 114 13.68 -6.83 -6.72
N VAL A 115 13.42 -6.04 -7.76
CA VAL A 115 12.58 -6.44 -8.90
C VAL A 115 13.43 -6.36 -10.15
N GLU A 116 13.63 -7.50 -10.79
CA GLU A 116 14.32 -7.60 -12.08
C GLU A 116 13.27 -7.54 -13.18
N SER A 117 13.25 -6.42 -13.89
CA SER A 117 12.36 -6.15 -15.01
C SER A 117 13.17 -5.52 -16.15
N PRO A 118 13.02 -5.96 -17.41
CA PRO A 118 13.77 -5.40 -18.53
C PRO A 118 13.61 -3.88 -18.64
N GLY A 119 14.73 -3.15 -18.55
CA GLY A 119 14.77 -1.68 -18.61
C GLY A 119 14.33 -0.95 -17.32
N CYS A 120 13.78 -1.66 -16.34
CA CYS A 120 13.21 -1.07 -15.11
C CYS A 120 13.68 -1.80 -13.83
N THR A 121 14.79 -2.53 -13.90
CA THR A 121 15.33 -3.26 -12.73
C THR A 121 15.66 -2.28 -11.60
N THR A 122 15.01 -2.47 -10.46
CA THR A 122 15.00 -1.51 -9.36
C THR A 122 15.03 -2.24 -8.02
N VAL A 123 15.65 -1.62 -7.03
CA VAL A 123 15.51 -2.00 -5.62
C VAL A 123 14.61 -0.98 -4.95
N LEU A 124 13.48 -1.44 -4.42
CA LEU A 124 12.62 -0.64 -3.55
C LEU A 124 13.08 -0.88 -2.11
N GLU A 125 13.67 0.15 -1.53
CA GLU A 125 14.09 0.17 -0.13
C GLU A 125 12.93 0.56 0.79
N ASP A 126 13.15 0.43 2.10
CA ASP A 126 12.19 0.82 3.13
C ASP A 126 10.85 0.07 3.09
N ILE A 127 10.88 -1.23 2.77
CA ILE A 127 9.70 -2.10 2.83
C ILE A 127 9.48 -2.50 4.29
N VAL A 128 8.44 -1.94 4.92
CA VAL A 128 8.12 -2.25 6.32
C VAL A 128 7.54 -3.67 6.44
N VAL A 129 8.06 -4.46 7.37
CA VAL A 129 7.55 -5.80 7.69
C VAL A 129 6.34 -5.69 8.60
N ARG A 130 5.23 -6.29 8.20
CA ARG A 130 4.02 -6.46 9.00
C ARG A 130 3.83 -7.93 9.31
N GLY A 131 4.31 -8.35 10.48
CA GLY A 131 4.13 -9.69 11.00
C GLY A 131 2.72 -9.91 11.57
N GLY A 132 2.19 -11.11 11.43
CA GLY A 132 0.90 -11.48 12.00
C GLY A 132 0.58 -12.96 11.88
N GLU A 133 -0.36 -13.42 12.68
CA GLU A 133 -0.90 -14.78 12.58
C GLU A 133 -1.85 -14.88 11.38
N LYS A 134 -1.79 -16.01 10.65
CA LYS A 134 -2.68 -16.30 9.51
C LYS A 134 -2.64 -15.26 8.38
N ILE A 135 -1.52 -14.57 8.20
CA ILE A 135 -1.26 -13.74 7.02
C ILE A 135 -0.32 -14.47 6.06
N LYS A 136 -0.47 -14.18 4.76
CA LYS A 136 0.36 -14.77 3.71
C LYS A 136 1.46 -13.80 3.30
N LEU A 137 2.61 -14.33 2.89
CA LEU A 137 3.70 -13.53 2.32
C LEU A 137 3.21 -12.74 1.11
N GLU A 138 3.16 -11.42 1.23
CA GLU A 138 2.67 -10.54 0.16
C GLU A 138 3.24 -9.14 0.31
N VAL A 139 3.81 -8.58 -0.76
CA VAL A 139 4.21 -7.17 -0.79
C VAL A 139 3.07 -6.34 -1.36
N HIS A 140 2.72 -5.26 -0.67
CA HIS A 140 1.76 -4.26 -1.16
C HIS A 140 2.53 -3.03 -1.66
N LEU A 141 2.31 -2.71 -2.93
CA LEU A 141 2.80 -1.52 -3.61
C LEU A 141 1.59 -0.77 -4.20
N ASP A 142 1.68 0.55 -4.31
CA ASP A 142 0.69 1.30 -5.07
C ASP A 142 0.92 1.19 -6.58
N THR A 143 -0.01 1.72 -7.38
CA THR A 143 0.08 1.65 -8.84
C THR A 143 1.23 2.48 -9.42
N ASP A 144 1.61 3.60 -8.79
CA ASP A 144 2.74 4.41 -9.25
C ASP A 144 4.05 3.64 -9.00
N GLU A 145 4.19 2.99 -7.85
CA GLU A 145 5.34 2.13 -7.53
C GLU A 145 5.43 0.93 -8.47
N GLY A 146 4.31 0.26 -8.74
CA GLY A 146 4.24 -0.85 -9.71
C GLY A 146 4.62 -0.44 -11.13
N ASN A 147 4.23 0.77 -11.55
CA ASN A 147 4.58 1.33 -12.85
C ASN A 147 6.08 1.61 -12.98
N VAL A 148 6.71 2.19 -11.96
CA VAL A 148 8.15 2.53 -11.97
C VAL A 148 9.04 1.30 -12.18
N ILE A 149 8.65 0.16 -11.60
CA ILE A 149 9.40 -1.09 -11.68
C ILE A 149 8.98 -1.98 -12.87
N ASN A 150 8.03 -1.53 -13.69
CA ASN A 150 7.42 -2.31 -14.78
C ASN A 150 7.06 -3.74 -14.32
N LEU A 151 6.28 -3.81 -13.24
CA LEU A 151 6.03 -5.05 -12.49
C LEU A 151 5.45 -6.18 -13.36
N ASP A 152 4.59 -5.83 -14.32
CA ASP A 152 3.94 -6.80 -15.22
C ASP A 152 4.93 -7.56 -16.12
N GLN A 153 6.14 -7.03 -16.32
CA GLN A 153 7.20 -7.65 -17.12
C GLN A 153 8.36 -8.17 -16.25
N ALA A 154 8.20 -8.19 -14.92
CA ALA A 154 9.24 -8.66 -14.02
C ALA A 154 9.53 -10.15 -14.23
N THR A 155 10.81 -10.49 -14.34
CA THR A 155 11.29 -11.88 -14.47
C THR A 155 11.67 -12.48 -13.12
N LYS A 156 11.97 -11.64 -12.12
CA LYS A 156 12.31 -12.07 -10.76
C LYS A 156 11.94 -11.00 -9.74
N VAL A 157 11.45 -11.45 -8.59
CA VAL A 157 11.15 -10.62 -7.42
C VAL A 157 11.80 -11.28 -6.20
N GLU A 158 12.56 -10.52 -5.42
CA GLU A 158 13.31 -11.05 -4.28
C GLU A 158 13.28 -10.06 -3.10
N LEU A 159 12.88 -10.57 -1.93
CA LEU A 159 13.00 -9.87 -0.66
C LEU A 159 14.31 -10.25 0.01
N TYR A 160 15.02 -9.26 0.54
CA TYR A 160 16.22 -9.50 1.31
C TYR A 160 16.39 -8.43 2.38
N ARG A 161 17.11 -8.79 3.46
CA ARG A 161 17.46 -7.83 4.50
C ARG A 161 18.66 -7.01 4.02
N PRO A 162 18.68 -5.67 4.21
CA PRO A 162 19.88 -4.90 3.93
C PRO A 162 21.08 -5.49 4.66
N GLU A 163 22.19 -5.67 3.96
CA GLU A 163 23.45 -5.98 4.62
C GLU A 163 23.78 -4.82 5.57
N LYS A 164 24.05 -5.14 6.84
CA LYS A 164 24.64 -4.14 7.74
C LYS A 164 25.96 -3.74 7.10
N PHE A 165 26.09 -2.48 6.66
CA PHE A 165 27.37 -1.91 6.24
C PHE A 165 28.38 -2.21 7.36
N ARG A 166 29.23 -3.21 7.15
CA ARG A 166 30.45 -3.35 7.93
C ARG A 166 31.31 -2.20 7.47
N CYS A 167 31.32 -1.11 8.24
CA CYS A 167 32.38 -0.14 8.13
C CYS A 167 33.65 -0.93 8.40
N SER A 168 34.35 -1.34 7.34
CA SER A 168 35.71 -1.82 7.45
C SER A 168 36.52 -0.60 7.86
N SER A 169 36.63 -0.38 9.16
CA SER A 169 37.66 0.45 9.75
C SER A 169 39.00 -0.17 9.35
N GLY A 170 39.49 0.23 8.19
CA GLY A 170 40.76 -0.16 7.62
C GLY A 170 41.41 1.07 7.01
N GLN A 171 42.12 1.85 7.80
CA GLN A 171 43.57 1.72 8.04
C GLN A 171 43.98 2.67 9.16
#